data_AF-A0A7W9BT44-F1
#
_entry.id   AF-A0A7W9BT44-F1
#
_cell.length_a   1.000
_cell.length_b   1.000
_cell.length_c   1.000
_cell.angle_alpha   90.00
_cell.angle_beta   90.00
_cell.angle_gamma   90.00
#
_symmetry.space_group_name_H-M   'P 1'
#
loop_
_entity.id
_entity.type
_entity.pdbx_description
1 polymer ?
#
loop_
_entity_poly.entity_id
_entity_poly.type
_entity_poly.pdbx_seq_one_letter_code
_entity_poly.pdbx_strand_id
1 'polypeptide(L)'
;MTQQTTPAARAHYGFDAPGIMLGLSLGGGAGVLIGCMIIALASGAWSYAGIAIAVLGAVPLFFGLLMVIYAFVGKSRTRERILDLANLRGSETVLDIGTGAGLLLVGSAKRTPRGKVVGIDLWASKDLSNNAAATTMRNVAVEGVADRVEVLTGDARELTFPDASFDRAVSLLCIHNIEDKVDRARACREIARVLKPGGRVVIGDYVPTHAYAAAFADAGLTVVQSKPAFGVALSLMWLLVADKPLTPTKGLS
;
A
#
# COMPACT_ATOMS: atom_id res chain seq x y z
N MET A 1 25.12 34.28 -19.14
CA MET A 1 24.33 33.67 -18.06
C MET A 1 23.66 32.42 -18.60
N THR A 2 24.31 31.28 -18.44
CA THR A 2 23.79 29.97 -18.87
C THR A 2 22.76 29.52 -17.84
N GLN A 3 21.47 29.54 -18.18
CA GLN A 3 20.45 28.92 -17.35
C GLN A 3 20.75 27.41 -17.30
N GLN A 4 21.25 26.94 -16.15
CA GLN A 4 21.26 25.52 -15.83
C GLN A 4 19.80 25.10 -15.72
N THR A 5 19.29 24.41 -16.73
CA THR A 5 18.03 23.68 -16.64
C THR A 5 18.22 22.55 -15.64
N THR A 6 17.86 22.80 -14.38
CA THR A 6 17.71 21.73 -13.38
C THR A 6 16.76 20.69 -13.99
N PRO A 7 17.11 19.39 -14.02
CA PRO A 7 16.19 18.36 -14.46
C PRO A 7 14.87 18.52 -13.72
N ALA A 8 13.74 18.51 -14.43
CA ALA A 8 12.42 18.59 -13.81
C ALA A 8 12.37 17.58 -12.66
N ALA A 9 12.18 18.07 -11.43
CA ALA A 9 12.14 17.22 -10.26
C ALA A 9 11.06 16.15 -10.49
N ARG A 10 11.41 14.87 -10.31
CA ARG A 10 10.46 13.75 -10.40
C ARG A 10 10.07 13.34 -8.98
N ALA A 11 8.79 13.02 -8.80
CA ALA A 11 8.33 12.41 -7.55
C ALA A 11 8.95 11.02 -7.40
N HIS A 12 9.31 10.66 -6.17
CA HIS A 12 9.90 9.37 -5.86
C HIS A 12 9.14 8.73 -4.69
N TYR A 13 8.44 7.63 -4.98
CA TYR A 13 7.54 6.98 -4.02
C TYR A 13 8.18 5.84 -3.21
N GLY A 14 9.50 5.67 -3.33
CA GLY A 14 10.29 4.73 -2.51
C GLY A 14 10.04 3.25 -2.79
N PHE A 15 10.86 2.43 -2.16
CA PHE A 15 10.77 0.97 -2.16
C PHE A 15 10.14 0.50 -0.85
N ASP A 16 9.14 -0.37 -0.96
CA ASP A 16 8.47 -0.99 0.20
C ASP A 16 9.40 -2.07 0.79
N ALA A 17 9.57 -2.09 2.11
CA ALA A 17 10.43 -3.01 2.85
C ALA A 17 11.83 -3.24 2.22
N PRO A 18 12.65 -2.18 2.05
CA PRO A 18 13.89 -2.23 1.27
C PRO A 18 14.90 -3.26 1.79
N GLY A 19 14.96 -3.48 3.10
CA GLY A 19 15.82 -4.49 3.71
C GLY A 19 15.42 -5.93 3.34
N ILE A 20 14.12 -6.22 3.26
CA ILE A 20 13.59 -7.53 2.85
C ILE A 20 13.86 -7.75 1.36
N MET A 21 13.56 -6.76 0.53
CA MET A 21 13.81 -6.82 -0.91
C MET A 21 15.28 -7.12 -1.21
N LEU A 22 16.20 -6.42 -0.52
CA LEU A 22 17.63 -6.61 -0.69
C LEU A 22 18.09 -7.97 -0.16
N GLY A 23 17.66 -8.36 1.04
CA GLY A 23 18.03 -9.61 1.68
C GLY A 23 17.61 -10.84 0.87
N LEU A 24 16.39 -10.86 0.36
CA LEU A 24 15.88 -11.94 -0.48
C LEU A 24 16.64 -12.02 -1.82
N SER A 25 16.87 -10.88 -2.47
CA SER A 25 17.54 -10.83 -3.76
C SER A 25 19.02 -11.25 -3.68
N LEU A 26 19.77 -10.67 -2.73
CA LEU A 26 21.20 -10.99 -2.57
C LEU A 26 21.42 -12.37 -1.97
N GLY A 27 20.67 -12.73 -0.92
CA GLY A 27 20.79 -14.02 -0.27
C GLY A 27 20.40 -15.16 -1.20
N GLY A 28 19.29 -15.01 -1.94
CA GLY A 28 18.88 -15.99 -2.94
C GLY A 28 19.86 -16.10 -4.10
N GLY A 29 20.35 -14.97 -4.62
CA GLY A 29 21.36 -14.94 -5.67
C GLY A 29 22.66 -15.64 -5.26
N ALA A 30 23.15 -15.37 -4.04
CA ALA A 30 24.31 -16.06 -3.49
C ALA A 30 24.09 -17.57 -3.38
N GLY A 31 22.91 -18.00 -2.91
CA GLY A 31 22.55 -19.42 -2.85
C GLY A 31 22.57 -20.10 -4.23
N VAL A 32 22.00 -19.47 -5.25
CA VAL A 32 22.04 -19.98 -6.63
C VAL A 32 23.48 -20.08 -7.13
N LEU A 33 24.28 -19.03 -6.96
CA LEU A 33 25.68 -19.01 -7.43
C LEU A 33 26.52 -20.09 -6.74
N ILE A 34 26.41 -20.25 -5.43
CA ILE A 34 27.11 -21.28 -4.66
C ILE A 34 26.66 -22.67 -5.12
N GLY A 35 25.36 -22.91 -5.28
CA GLY A 35 24.83 -24.18 -5.75
C GLY A 35 25.34 -24.54 -7.14
N CYS A 36 25.30 -23.59 -8.09
CA CYS A 36 25.85 -23.77 -9.44
C CYS A 36 27.36 -24.03 -9.44
N MET A 37 28.12 -23.34 -8.58
CA MET A 37 29.56 -23.58 -8.44
C MET A 37 29.86 -24.99 -7.94
N ILE A 38 29.11 -25.48 -6.94
CA ILE A 38 29.26 -26.87 -6.44
C ILE A 38 28.93 -27.88 -7.54
N ILE A 39 27.87 -27.65 -8.31
CA ILE A 39 27.51 -28.53 -9.45
C ILE A 39 28.64 -28.57 -10.49
N ALA A 40 29.27 -27.43 -10.77
CA ALA A 40 30.34 -27.33 -11.78
C ALA A 40 31.66 -27.96 -11.32
N LEU A 41 31.97 -27.93 -10.03
CA LEU A 41 33.27 -28.34 -9.48
C LEU A 41 33.27 -29.71 -8.81
N ALA A 42 32.12 -30.23 -8.40
CA ALA A 42 32.00 -31.49 -7.66
C ALA A 42 31.22 -32.56 -8.42
N SER A 43 31.48 -33.83 -8.10
CA SER A 43 30.82 -34.99 -8.69
C SER A 43 30.14 -35.87 -7.63
N GLY A 44 29.26 -36.76 -8.07
CA GLY A 44 28.57 -37.71 -7.19
C GLY A 44 27.60 -37.05 -6.22
N ALA A 45 27.63 -37.46 -4.95
CA ALA A 45 26.70 -36.98 -3.91
C ALA A 45 26.72 -35.45 -3.73
N TRP A 46 27.87 -34.80 -3.96
CA TRP A 46 28.04 -33.36 -3.81
C TRP A 46 27.32 -32.54 -4.88
N SER A 47 27.14 -33.08 -6.09
CA SER A 47 26.37 -32.40 -7.14
C SER A 47 24.89 -32.27 -6.75
N TYR A 48 24.33 -33.28 -6.06
CA TYR A 48 22.96 -33.21 -5.53
C TYR A 48 22.80 -32.17 -4.41
N ALA A 49 23.81 -32.03 -3.54
CA ALA A 49 23.83 -30.96 -2.54
C ALA A 49 23.86 -29.57 -3.21
N GLY A 50 24.66 -29.41 -4.29
CA GLY A 50 24.67 -28.19 -5.10
C GLY A 50 23.31 -27.86 -5.72
N ILE A 51 22.61 -28.87 -6.27
CA ILE A 51 21.23 -28.71 -6.79
C ILE A 51 20.29 -28.24 -5.69
N ALA A 52 20.32 -28.89 -4.51
CA ALA A 52 19.46 -28.51 -3.40
C ALA A 52 19.70 -27.06 -2.96
N ILE A 53 20.96 -26.64 -2.83
CA ILE A 53 21.34 -25.26 -2.47
C ILE A 53 20.86 -24.27 -3.54
N ALA A 54 21.04 -24.59 -4.83
CA ALA A 54 20.60 -23.74 -5.93
C ALA A 54 19.07 -23.57 -5.93
N VAL A 55 18.30 -24.64 -5.71
CA VAL A 55 16.84 -24.59 -5.62
C VAL A 55 16.39 -23.78 -4.40
N LEU A 56 17.02 -24.00 -3.24
CA LEU A 56 16.73 -23.24 -2.03
C LEU A 56 17.06 -21.74 -2.17
N GLY A 57 18.10 -21.39 -2.94
CA GLY A 57 18.43 -20.01 -3.28
C GLY A 57 17.48 -19.38 -4.31
N ALA A 58 16.98 -20.18 -5.26
CA ALA A 58 16.10 -19.70 -6.33
C ALA A 58 14.76 -19.17 -5.80
N VAL A 59 14.22 -19.77 -4.73
CA VAL A 59 12.94 -19.34 -4.12
C VAL A 59 13.01 -17.89 -3.58
N PRO A 60 13.90 -17.53 -2.64
CA PRO A 60 14.01 -16.15 -2.16
C PRO A 60 14.45 -15.19 -3.27
N LEU A 61 15.30 -15.62 -4.21
CA LEU A 61 15.67 -14.78 -5.37
C LEU A 61 14.43 -14.43 -6.20
N PHE A 62 13.58 -15.41 -6.49
CA PHE A 62 12.33 -15.21 -7.23
C PHE A 62 11.42 -14.19 -6.53
N PHE A 63 11.20 -14.32 -5.22
CA PHE A 63 10.40 -13.35 -4.47
C PHE A 63 11.06 -11.96 -4.41
N GLY A 64 12.38 -11.87 -4.25
CA GLY A 64 13.12 -10.61 -4.30
C GLY A 64 12.96 -9.89 -5.64
N LEU A 65 13.08 -10.61 -6.75
CA LEU A 65 12.87 -10.07 -8.10
C LEU A 65 11.42 -9.64 -8.32
N LEU A 66 10.44 -10.38 -7.81
CA LEU A 66 9.03 -9.97 -7.85
C LEU A 66 8.80 -8.66 -7.09
N MET A 67 9.44 -8.46 -5.92
CA MET A 67 9.37 -7.20 -5.17
C MET A 67 9.98 -6.03 -5.96
N VAL A 68 11.10 -6.26 -6.65
CA VAL A 68 11.71 -5.25 -7.53
C VAL A 68 10.75 -4.88 -8.67
N ILE A 69 10.20 -5.88 -9.37
CA ILE A 69 9.24 -5.65 -10.45
C ILE A 69 8.00 -4.89 -9.94
N TYR A 70 7.52 -5.24 -8.75
CA TYR A 70 6.42 -4.53 -8.10
C TYR A 70 6.76 -3.05 -7.87
N ALA A 71 7.94 -2.74 -7.34
CA ALA A 71 8.35 -1.37 -7.06
C ALA A 71 8.40 -0.49 -8.32
N PHE A 72 8.83 -1.04 -9.46
CA PHE A 72 8.94 -0.28 -10.71
C PHE A 72 7.63 -0.19 -11.50
N VAL A 73 6.83 -1.26 -11.56
CA VAL A 73 5.67 -1.35 -12.46
C VAL A 73 4.38 -1.62 -11.69
N GLY A 74 4.43 -2.52 -10.71
CA GLY A 74 3.27 -2.98 -9.97
C GLY A 74 2.59 -1.88 -9.14
N LYS A 75 3.39 -1.09 -8.41
CA LYS A 75 2.93 -0.03 -7.51
C LYS A 75 2.02 0.99 -8.22
N SER A 76 2.42 1.45 -9.41
CA SER A 76 1.62 2.38 -10.21
C SER A 76 0.30 1.78 -10.69
N ARG A 77 0.30 0.51 -11.13
CA ARG A 77 -0.92 -0.19 -11.55
C ARG A 77 -1.87 -0.45 -10.38
N THR A 78 -1.33 -0.82 -9.22
CA THR A 78 -2.13 -0.97 -7.99
C THR A 78 -2.75 0.36 -7.57
N ARG A 79 -2.00 1.47 -7.63
CA ARG A 79 -2.54 2.82 -7.41
C ARG A 79 -3.75 3.07 -8.32
N GLU A 80 -3.59 2.95 -9.63
CA GLU A 80 -4.71 3.21 -10.56
C GLU A 80 -5.91 2.31 -10.25
N ARG A 81 -5.67 1.03 -9.97
CA ARG A 81 -6.75 0.10 -9.65
C ARG A 81 -7.51 0.47 -8.38
N ILE A 82 -6.81 0.87 -7.32
CA ILE A 82 -7.43 1.34 -6.07
C ILE A 82 -8.26 2.60 -6.34
N LEU A 83 -7.70 3.56 -7.09
CA LEU A 83 -8.37 4.81 -7.39
C LEU A 83 -9.58 4.65 -8.32
N ASP A 84 -9.55 3.68 -9.24
CA ASP A 84 -10.71 3.32 -10.07
C ASP A 84 -11.85 2.77 -9.21
N LEU A 85 -11.51 1.90 -8.26
CA LEU A 85 -12.49 1.33 -7.31
C LEU A 85 -13.02 2.38 -6.33
N ALA A 86 -12.20 3.38 -5.98
CA ALA A 86 -12.58 4.48 -5.11
C ALA A 86 -13.67 5.36 -5.76
N ASN A 87 -13.82 5.32 -7.09
CA ASN A 87 -14.90 5.98 -7.82
C ASN A 87 -14.99 7.48 -7.47
N LEU A 88 -13.87 8.17 -7.60
CA LEU A 88 -13.72 9.62 -7.41
C LEU A 88 -14.34 10.38 -8.58
N ARG A 89 -15.19 11.36 -8.29
CA ARG A 89 -15.96 12.19 -9.25
C ARG A 89 -15.45 13.62 -9.32
N GLY A 90 -14.52 14.00 -8.46
CA GLY A 90 -13.74 15.21 -8.59
C GLY A 90 -13.84 16.19 -7.43
N SER A 91 -14.71 15.94 -6.45
CA SER A 91 -15.03 16.89 -5.36
C SER A 91 -15.08 16.24 -3.98
N GLU A 92 -14.75 14.95 -3.90
CA GLU A 92 -14.71 14.18 -2.66
C GLU A 92 -13.67 14.72 -1.66
N THR A 93 -13.96 14.56 -0.38
CA THR A 93 -12.94 14.62 0.69
C THR A 93 -12.39 13.21 0.90
N VAL A 94 -11.11 13.01 0.62
CA VAL A 94 -10.47 11.68 0.62
C VAL A 94 -9.49 11.56 1.77
N LEU A 95 -9.54 10.46 2.51
CA LEU A 95 -8.53 10.07 3.51
C LEU A 95 -7.61 8.99 2.91
N ASP A 96 -6.31 9.21 2.94
CA ASP A 96 -5.28 8.21 2.62
C ASP A 96 -4.61 7.71 3.92
N ILE A 97 -4.84 6.44 4.25
CA ILE A 97 -4.36 5.81 5.49
C ILE A 97 -3.07 5.03 5.22
N GLY A 98 -2.00 5.44 5.89
CA GLY A 98 -0.63 4.95 5.62
C GLY A 98 -0.12 5.57 4.34
N THR A 99 -0.15 6.91 4.26
CA THR A 99 0.10 7.64 3.02
C THR A 99 1.52 7.45 2.48
N GLY A 100 2.47 7.09 3.35
CA GLY A 100 3.87 6.88 3.02
C GLY A 100 4.44 8.05 2.23
N ALA A 101 5.11 7.76 1.11
CA ALA A 101 5.64 8.77 0.20
C ALA A 101 4.57 9.46 -0.67
N GLY A 102 3.27 9.23 -0.43
CA GLY A 102 2.16 9.96 -1.05
C GLY A 102 1.64 9.36 -2.35
N LEU A 103 1.84 8.06 -2.60
CA LEU A 103 1.46 7.44 -3.87
C LEU A 103 -0.06 7.51 -4.11
N LEU A 104 -0.85 7.05 -3.14
CA LEU A 104 -2.31 7.14 -3.21
C LEU A 104 -2.79 8.56 -2.98
N LEU A 105 -2.15 9.31 -2.09
CA LEU A 105 -2.44 10.72 -1.80
C LEU A 105 -2.42 11.60 -3.05
N VAL A 106 -1.29 11.61 -3.77
CA VAL A 106 -1.12 12.41 -4.99
C VAL A 106 -2.08 11.93 -6.07
N GLY A 107 -2.24 10.62 -6.22
CA GLY A 107 -3.18 10.05 -7.20
C GLY A 107 -4.64 10.44 -6.91
N SER A 108 -5.04 10.40 -5.64
CA SER A 108 -6.36 10.85 -5.19
C SER A 108 -6.53 12.34 -5.43
N ALA A 109 -5.52 13.15 -5.13
CA ALA A 109 -5.58 14.59 -5.38
C ALA A 109 -5.73 14.86 -6.88
N LYS A 110 -4.98 14.20 -7.75
CA LYS A 110 -5.14 14.38 -9.21
C LYS A 110 -6.55 14.04 -9.72
N ARG A 111 -7.23 13.06 -9.12
CA ARG A 111 -8.60 12.68 -9.50
C ARG A 111 -9.69 13.51 -8.82
N THR A 112 -9.33 14.41 -7.91
CA THR A 112 -10.25 15.20 -7.10
C THR A 112 -9.99 16.70 -7.18
N PRO A 113 -10.01 17.33 -8.39
CA PRO A 113 -9.60 18.73 -8.61
C PRO A 113 -10.31 19.77 -7.76
N ARG A 114 -11.54 19.50 -7.30
CA ARG A 114 -12.36 20.41 -6.49
C ARG A 114 -12.55 19.95 -5.04
N GLY A 115 -11.92 18.85 -4.66
CA GLY A 115 -12.03 18.28 -3.32
C GLY A 115 -10.76 18.48 -2.51
N LYS A 116 -10.65 17.72 -1.42
CA LYS A 116 -9.52 17.74 -0.50
C LYS A 116 -9.03 16.33 -0.23
N VAL A 117 -7.74 16.18 0.00
CA VAL A 117 -7.13 14.89 0.33
C VAL A 117 -6.27 15.05 1.57
N VAL A 118 -6.54 14.23 2.58
CA VAL A 118 -5.80 14.20 3.83
C VAL A 118 -5.05 12.87 3.90
N GLY A 119 -3.74 12.92 4.11
CA GLY A 119 -2.89 11.75 4.33
C GLY A 119 -2.49 11.63 5.78
N ILE A 120 -2.56 10.42 6.34
CA ILE A 120 -2.01 10.12 7.66
C ILE A 120 -0.99 8.99 7.58
N ASP A 121 0.03 9.04 8.44
CA ASP A 121 1.00 7.95 8.61
C ASP A 121 1.61 7.96 10.02
N LEU A 122 2.10 6.79 10.45
CA LEU A 122 3.03 6.65 11.56
C LEU A 122 4.43 6.49 10.96
N TRP A 123 5.09 7.63 10.73
CA TRP A 123 6.33 7.73 9.97
C TRP A 123 7.43 6.76 10.45
N ALA A 124 7.54 5.61 9.80
CA ALA A 124 8.50 4.57 10.12
C ALA A 124 9.30 4.16 8.88
N SER A 125 10.62 4.38 8.90
CA SER A 125 11.52 4.08 7.77
C SER A 125 11.83 2.58 7.59
N LYS A 126 11.41 1.73 8.53
CA LYS A 126 11.58 0.27 8.44
C LYS A 126 10.72 -0.33 7.33
N ASP A 127 9.50 0.19 7.17
CA ASP A 127 8.48 -0.40 6.31
C ASP A 127 8.49 0.19 4.90
N LEU A 128 8.96 1.44 4.76
CA LEU A 128 9.12 2.13 3.49
C LEU A 128 10.39 2.99 3.51
N SER A 129 11.20 2.91 2.45
CA SER A 129 12.40 3.74 2.31
C SER A 129 12.03 5.23 2.32
N ASN A 130 12.68 6.03 3.18
CA ASN A 130 12.43 7.47 3.32
C ASN A 130 10.98 7.82 3.71
N ASN A 131 10.30 6.96 4.47
CA ASN A 131 8.97 7.27 5.00
C ASN A 131 9.04 8.42 6.00
N ALA A 132 8.69 9.62 5.53
CA ALA A 132 8.67 10.85 6.30
C ALA A 132 7.70 11.83 5.64
N ALA A 133 6.98 12.60 6.46
CA ALA A 133 6.07 13.65 5.98
C ALA A 133 6.74 14.61 4.97
N ALA A 134 8.03 14.92 5.17
CA ALA A 134 8.79 15.76 4.27
C ALA A 134 8.95 15.15 2.86
N THR A 135 9.15 13.83 2.75
CA THR A 135 9.20 13.12 1.47
C THR A 135 7.86 13.19 0.76
N THR A 136 6.77 12.97 1.50
CA THR A 136 5.39 13.07 1.01
C THR A 136 5.11 14.47 0.47
N MET A 137 5.41 15.51 1.27
CA MET A 137 5.16 16.91 0.90
C MET A 137 6.01 17.35 -0.29
N ARG A 138 7.25 16.85 -0.42
CA ARG A 138 8.06 17.06 -1.63
C ARG A 138 7.37 16.50 -2.86
N ASN A 139 6.88 15.26 -2.81
CA ASN A 139 6.19 14.64 -3.96
C ASN A 139 4.91 15.39 -4.31
N VAL A 140 4.13 15.77 -3.29
CA VAL A 140 2.92 16.61 -3.43
C VAL A 140 3.22 17.93 -4.14
N ALA A 141 4.30 18.62 -3.77
CA ALA A 141 4.72 19.87 -4.39
C ALA A 141 5.19 19.67 -5.85
N VAL A 142 6.03 18.66 -6.08
CA VAL A 142 6.54 18.31 -7.42
C VAL A 142 5.41 17.97 -8.39
N GLU A 143 4.36 17.32 -7.88
CA GLU A 143 3.22 16.86 -8.67
C GLU A 143 2.11 17.92 -8.81
N GLY A 144 2.32 19.11 -8.23
CA GLY A 144 1.44 20.27 -8.39
C GLY A 144 0.07 20.13 -7.73
N VAL A 145 -0.01 19.45 -6.58
CA VAL A 145 -1.28 19.19 -5.87
C VAL A 145 -1.31 19.69 -4.42
N ALA A 146 -0.33 20.52 -4.04
CA ALA A 146 -0.16 21.00 -2.67
C ALA A 146 -1.33 21.84 -2.13
N ASP A 147 -2.08 22.51 -3.02
CA ASP A 147 -3.22 23.35 -2.68
C ASP A 147 -4.41 22.57 -2.09
N ARG A 148 -4.43 21.24 -2.23
CA ARG A 148 -5.57 20.38 -1.87
C ARG A 148 -5.18 19.23 -0.95
N VAL A 149 -3.91 19.16 -0.56
CA VAL A 149 -3.35 18.06 0.20
C VAL A 149 -2.93 18.52 1.59
N GLU A 150 -3.34 17.78 2.60
CA GLU A 150 -2.86 17.89 3.97
C GLU A 150 -2.18 16.58 4.38
N VAL A 151 -1.06 16.67 5.08
CA VAL A 151 -0.32 15.50 5.58
C VAL A 151 -0.16 15.63 7.09
N LEU A 152 -0.63 14.64 7.82
CA LEU A 152 -0.66 14.62 9.28
C LEU A 152 0.03 13.36 9.80
N THR A 153 0.61 13.46 11.00
CA THR A 153 0.98 12.27 11.78
C THR A 153 -0.27 11.74 12.45
N GLY A 154 -0.59 10.47 12.26
CA GLY A 154 -1.82 9.89 12.82
C GLY A 154 -1.81 8.37 12.84
N ASP A 155 -2.42 7.80 13.86
CA ASP A 155 -2.60 6.36 14.01
C ASP A 155 -3.95 5.94 13.43
N ALA A 156 -3.97 4.95 12.53
CA ALA A 156 -5.20 4.43 11.94
C ALA A 156 -6.16 3.84 12.99
N ARG A 157 -5.66 3.43 14.16
CA ARG A 157 -6.44 2.89 15.28
C ARG A 157 -7.18 3.96 16.08
N GLU A 158 -6.82 5.23 15.89
CA GLU A 158 -7.38 6.36 16.63
C GLU A 158 -7.34 7.61 15.78
N LEU A 159 -8.34 7.75 14.91
CA LEU A 159 -8.42 8.86 13.98
C LEU A 159 -8.98 10.09 14.69
N THR A 160 -8.19 11.16 14.78
CA THR A 160 -8.59 12.42 15.44
C THR A 160 -9.58 13.26 14.62
N PHE A 161 -10.26 12.66 13.64
CA PHE A 161 -11.26 13.30 12.81
C PHE A 161 -12.67 13.05 13.37
N PRO A 162 -13.60 14.02 13.22
CA PRO A 162 -15.00 13.80 13.52
C PRO A 162 -15.62 12.66 12.70
N ASP A 163 -16.70 12.11 13.21
CA ASP A 163 -17.55 11.18 12.48
C ASP A 163 -18.01 11.79 11.15
N ALA A 164 -18.15 10.96 10.11
CA ALA A 164 -18.66 11.40 8.81
C ALA A 164 -17.92 12.60 8.18
N SER A 165 -16.58 12.63 8.28
CA SER A 165 -15.73 13.66 7.69
C SER A 165 -15.33 13.39 6.23
N PHE A 166 -15.23 12.13 5.82
CA PHE A 166 -14.67 11.76 4.51
C PHE A 166 -15.67 11.07 3.59
N ASP A 167 -15.64 11.43 2.31
CA ASP A 167 -16.43 10.75 1.27
C ASP A 167 -15.76 9.44 0.84
N ARG A 168 -14.42 9.40 0.86
CA ARG A 168 -13.62 8.23 0.48
C ARG A 168 -12.47 7.99 1.44
N ALA A 169 -12.15 6.72 1.66
CA ALA A 169 -10.94 6.30 2.35
C ALA A 169 -10.17 5.33 1.45
N VAL A 170 -8.87 5.51 1.34
CA VAL A 170 -7.99 4.61 0.58
C VAL A 170 -6.81 4.19 1.46
N SER A 171 -6.32 2.97 1.26
CA SER A 171 -5.12 2.49 1.93
C SER A 171 -4.42 1.47 1.06
N LEU A 172 -3.09 1.51 1.04
CA LEU A 172 -2.26 0.54 0.35
C LEU A 172 -1.11 0.13 1.27
N LEU A 173 -1.00 -1.16 1.57
CA LEU A 173 0.12 -1.73 2.32
C LEU A 173 0.33 -1.10 3.71
N CYS A 174 -0.74 -0.80 4.44
CA CYS A 174 -0.67 -0.17 5.77
C CYS A 174 -1.23 -1.06 6.90
N ILE A 175 -2.45 -1.59 6.75
CA ILE A 175 -3.18 -2.20 7.88
C ILE A 175 -2.49 -3.48 8.38
N HIS A 176 -1.78 -4.22 7.52
CA HIS A 176 -0.99 -5.38 7.96
C HIS A 176 0.15 -5.03 8.94
N ASN A 177 0.65 -3.80 8.95
CA ASN A 177 1.73 -3.38 9.86
C ASN A 177 1.27 -3.28 11.33
N ILE A 178 -0.04 -3.22 11.56
CA ILE A 178 -0.61 -3.35 12.90
C ILE A 178 -0.52 -4.83 13.29
N GLU A 179 0.24 -5.18 14.33
CA GLU A 179 0.51 -6.60 14.65
C GLU A 179 -0.73 -7.35 15.14
N ASP A 180 -1.50 -6.72 16.03
CA ASP A 180 -2.64 -7.34 16.70
C ASP A 180 -3.93 -7.29 15.85
N LYS A 181 -4.71 -8.38 15.88
CA LYS A 181 -5.95 -8.52 15.10
C LYS A 181 -7.07 -7.61 15.62
N VAL A 182 -7.17 -7.41 16.93
CA VAL A 182 -8.17 -6.53 17.55
C VAL A 182 -7.89 -5.08 17.17
N ASP A 183 -6.62 -4.69 17.13
CA ASP A 183 -6.18 -3.37 16.69
C ASP A 183 -6.40 -3.15 15.18
N ARG A 184 -6.18 -4.16 14.33
CA ARG A 184 -6.57 -4.07 12.91
C ARG A 184 -8.06 -3.85 12.74
N ALA A 185 -8.88 -4.56 13.52
CA ALA A 185 -10.33 -4.36 13.52
C ALA A 185 -10.71 -2.97 14.06
N ARG A 186 -9.98 -2.46 15.07
CA ARG A 186 -10.13 -1.09 15.58
C ARG A 186 -9.86 -0.06 14.48
N ALA A 187 -8.79 -0.22 13.70
CA ALA A 187 -8.50 0.66 12.57
C ALA A 187 -9.63 0.63 11.52
N CYS A 188 -10.17 -0.55 11.19
CA CYS A 188 -11.32 -0.65 10.28
C CYS A 188 -12.57 0.06 10.83
N ARG A 189 -12.84 -0.05 12.14
CA ARG A 189 -13.95 0.66 12.79
C ARG A 189 -13.77 2.18 12.76
N GLU A 190 -12.56 2.68 13.00
CA GLU A 190 -12.27 4.10 12.90
C GLU A 190 -12.45 4.63 11.48
N ILE A 191 -11.96 3.90 10.47
CA ILE A 191 -12.20 4.24 9.06
C ILE A 191 -13.71 4.28 8.76
N ALA A 192 -14.47 3.29 9.24
CA ALA A 192 -15.92 3.26 9.10
C ALA A 192 -16.61 4.46 9.78
N ARG A 193 -16.15 4.85 10.97
CA ARG A 193 -16.68 6.00 11.73
C ARG A 193 -16.51 7.31 10.98
N VAL A 194 -15.30 7.59 10.49
CA VAL A 194 -14.99 8.86 9.81
C VAL A 194 -15.55 8.95 8.39
N LEU A 195 -16.00 7.84 7.79
CA LEU A 195 -16.70 7.87 6.50
C LEU A 195 -18.10 8.49 6.64
N LYS A 196 -18.47 9.34 5.68
CA LYS A 196 -19.83 9.85 5.51
C LYS A 196 -20.81 8.73 5.11
N PRO A 197 -22.11 8.86 5.39
CA PRO A 197 -23.12 8.05 4.73
C PRO A 197 -22.96 8.13 3.20
N GLY A 198 -22.99 6.98 2.51
CA GLY A 198 -22.66 6.88 1.08
C GLY A 198 -21.15 6.90 0.76
N GLY A 199 -20.31 6.97 1.79
CA GLY A 199 -18.86 6.93 1.65
C GLY A 199 -18.33 5.54 1.28
N ARG A 200 -17.11 5.48 0.75
CA ARG A 200 -16.47 4.22 0.30
C ARG A 200 -15.06 4.10 0.85
N VAL A 201 -14.69 2.90 1.29
CA VAL A 201 -13.30 2.53 1.55
C VAL A 201 -12.78 1.56 0.49
N VAL A 202 -11.52 1.75 0.07
CA VAL A 202 -10.78 0.79 -0.75
C VAL A 202 -9.43 0.49 -0.11
N ILE A 203 -9.17 -0.78 0.18
CA ILE A 203 -7.90 -1.23 0.76
C ILE A 203 -7.21 -2.21 -0.19
N GLY A 204 -5.93 -1.97 -0.44
CA GLY A 204 -5.02 -2.94 -1.04
C GLY A 204 -4.01 -3.44 -0.01
N ASP A 205 -3.93 -4.76 0.15
CA ASP A 205 -2.96 -5.38 1.05
C ASP A 205 -2.37 -6.68 0.47
N TYR A 206 -1.16 -7.08 0.86
CA TYR A 206 -0.59 -8.37 0.44
C TYR A 206 -1.15 -9.54 1.26
N VAL A 207 -1.71 -9.27 2.45
CA VAL A 207 -2.39 -10.27 3.27
C VAL A 207 -3.87 -10.40 2.90
N PRO A 208 -4.50 -11.57 3.12
CA PRO A 208 -5.93 -11.73 2.93
C PRO A 208 -6.78 -10.75 3.74
N THR A 209 -7.68 -10.02 3.07
CA THR A 209 -8.50 -8.95 3.66
C THR A 209 -9.81 -9.42 4.31
N HIS A 210 -10.00 -10.73 4.53
CA HIS A 210 -11.26 -11.29 5.06
C HIS A 210 -11.59 -10.78 6.46
N ALA A 211 -10.58 -10.63 7.33
CA ALA A 211 -10.76 -10.08 8.67
C ALA A 211 -11.13 -8.59 8.62
N TYR A 212 -10.62 -7.84 7.64
CA TYR A 212 -10.97 -6.43 7.44
C TYR A 212 -12.42 -6.31 6.96
N ALA A 213 -12.82 -7.19 6.03
CA ALA A 213 -14.19 -7.27 5.54
C ALA A 213 -15.18 -7.56 6.68
N ALA A 214 -14.87 -8.52 7.56
CA ALA A 214 -15.68 -8.80 8.74
C ALA A 214 -15.76 -7.56 9.66
N ALA A 215 -14.64 -6.92 9.98
CA ALA A 215 -14.63 -5.72 10.82
C ALA A 215 -15.42 -4.54 10.22
N PHE A 216 -15.38 -4.36 8.89
CA PHE A 216 -16.20 -3.36 8.20
C PHE A 216 -17.69 -3.73 8.23
N ALA A 217 -18.03 -5.00 8.03
CA ALA A 217 -19.41 -5.48 8.13
C ALA A 217 -19.98 -5.27 9.54
N ASP A 218 -19.20 -5.62 10.58
CA ASP A 218 -19.55 -5.40 11.99
C ASP A 218 -19.71 -3.90 12.30
N ALA A 219 -18.98 -3.04 11.60
CA ALA A 219 -19.10 -1.59 11.69
C ALA A 219 -20.24 -1.00 10.83
N GLY A 220 -21.07 -1.84 10.20
CA GLY A 220 -22.24 -1.44 9.43
C GLY A 220 -21.97 -1.06 7.97
N LEU A 221 -20.80 -1.36 7.42
CA LEU A 221 -20.53 -1.19 5.99
C LEU A 221 -20.98 -2.43 5.20
N THR A 222 -21.40 -2.21 3.96
CA THR A 222 -21.65 -3.28 2.99
C THR A 222 -20.35 -3.62 2.26
N VAL A 223 -19.83 -4.83 2.45
CA VAL A 223 -18.64 -5.30 1.73
C VAL A 223 -19.01 -5.66 0.29
N VAL A 224 -18.51 -4.90 -0.67
CA VAL A 224 -18.75 -5.10 -2.11
C VAL A 224 -17.81 -6.17 -2.67
N GLN A 225 -16.55 -6.15 -2.25
CA GLN A 225 -15.58 -7.18 -2.60
C GLN A 225 -14.49 -7.31 -1.53
N SER A 226 -13.95 -8.53 -1.42
CA SER A 226 -12.71 -8.83 -0.71
C SER A 226 -12.09 -10.04 -1.39
N LYS A 227 -11.26 -9.81 -2.41
CA LYS A 227 -10.75 -10.88 -3.28
C LYS A 227 -9.32 -10.62 -3.73
N PRO A 228 -8.57 -11.68 -4.07
CA PRO A 228 -7.26 -11.51 -4.68
C PRO A 228 -7.41 -10.88 -6.07
N ALA A 229 -6.53 -9.95 -6.38
CA ALA A 229 -6.41 -9.27 -7.66
C ALA A 229 -5.15 -9.77 -8.37
N PHE A 230 -5.27 -10.90 -9.06
CA PHE A 230 -4.19 -11.43 -9.90
C PHE A 230 -3.94 -10.51 -11.10
N GLY A 231 -2.67 -10.31 -11.45
CA GLY A 231 -2.27 -9.61 -12.68
C GLY A 231 -2.22 -8.08 -12.63
N VAL A 232 -2.67 -7.44 -11.53
CA VAL A 232 -2.54 -5.98 -11.38
C VAL A 232 -1.07 -5.57 -11.24
N ALA A 233 -0.24 -6.41 -10.60
CA ALA A 233 1.12 -6.04 -10.22
C ALA A 233 2.14 -7.18 -10.26
N LEU A 234 1.84 -8.31 -10.93
CA LEU A 234 2.61 -9.56 -10.93
C LEU A 234 2.82 -10.21 -9.53
N SER A 235 2.42 -9.53 -8.46
CA SER A 235 2.31 -10.02 -7.08
C SER A 235 0.84 -10.19 -6.67
N LEU A 236 0.61 -11.08 -5.69
CA LEU A 236 -0.70 -11.26 -5.08
C LEU A 236 -1.04 -10.04 -4.23
N MET A 237 -2.09 -9.33 -4.60
CA MET A 237 -2.68 -8.23 -3.83
C MET A 237 -4.12 -8.57 -3.55
N TRP A 238 -4.57 -8.42 -2.32
CA TRP A 238 -5.97 -8.48 -1.94
C TRP A 238 -6.57 -7.10 -2.01
N LEU A 239 -7.71 -6.98 -2.71
CA LEU A 239 -8.46 -5.74 -2.79
C LEU A 239 -9.78 -5.90 -2.05
N LEU A 240 -10.01 -4.98 -1.13
CA LEU A 240 -11.26 -4.82 -0.41
C LEU A 240 -11.94 -3.52 -0.84
N VAL A 241 -13.25 -3.59 -1.05
CA VAL A 241 -14.11 -2.42 -1.20
C VAL A 241 -15.32 -2.59 -0.29
N ALA A 242 -15.61 -1.58 0.49
CA ALA A 242 -16.81 -1.53 1.31
C ALA A 242 -17.46 -0.14 1.25
N ASP A 243 -18.78 -0.12 1.24
CA ASP A 243 -19.59 1.09 1.15
C ASP A 243 -20.35 1.32 2.46
N LYS A 244 -20.33 2.56 2.95
CA LYS A 244 -21.16 2.99 4.09
C LYS A 244 -22.57 3.28 3.57
N PRO A 245 -23.62 2.62 4.08
CA PRO A 245 -24.99 2.88 3.65
C PRO A 245 -25.40 4.35 3.82
N LEU A 246 -26.34 4.82 2.97
CA LEU A 246 -26.89 6.18 3.05
C LEU A 246 -27.73 6.41 4.30
N THR A 247 -28.42 5.36 4.75
CA THR A 247 -29.22 5.34 5.98
C THR A 247 -28.50 4.51 7.04
N PRO A 248 -28.40 4.98 8.29
CA PRO A 248 -27.94 4.14 9.39
C PRO A 248 -28.81 2.87 9.43
N THR A 249 -28.19 1.70 9.44
CA THR A 249 -28.90 0.46 9.77
C THR A 249 -29.50 0.67 11.15
N LYS A 250 -30.84 0.78 11.23
CA LYS A 250 -31.55 0.75 12.51
C LYS A 250 -31.09 -0.53 13.22
N GLY A 251 -30.35 -0.38 14.30
CA GLY A 251 -29.92 -1.51 15.12
C GLY A 251 -31.14 -2.32 15.51
N LEU A 252 -31.08 -3.63 15.32
CA LEU A 252 -31.92 -4.54 16.07
C LEU A 252 -31.46 -4.40 17.53
N SER A 253 -32.34 -3.78 18.32
CA SER A 253 -32.28 -3.70 19.78
C SER A 253 -32.21 -5.09 20.41
#